data_AF-A0A9E2L739-F1
#
_entry.id   AF-A0A9E2L739-F1
#
_cell.length_a   1.000
_cell.length_b   1.000
_cell.length_c   1.000
_cell.angle_alpha   90.00
_cell.angle_beta   90.00
_cell.angle_gamma   90.00
#
_symmetry.space_group_name_H-M   'P 1'
#
loop_
_entity.id
_entity.type
_entity.pdbx_description
1 polymer ?
#
loop_
_entity_poly.entity_id
_entity_poly.type
_entity_poly.pdbx_seq_one_letter_code
_entity_poly.pdbx_strand_id
1 'polypeptide(L)' 'MTILHLSDTHSQHRRLTKLPDADVIIHSSDFTMAGAEQEVFDFINWFYDLPYHYIFSLQGTMTIVCSM' A
#
# COMPACT_ATOMS: atom_id res chain seq x y z
N MET A 1 13.12 -14.48 -3.75
CA MET A 1 12.20 -13.36 -3.95
C MET A 1 10.85 -13.73 -3.36
N THR A 2 10.46 -13.00 -2.33
CA THR A 2 9.27 -13.16 -1.53
C THR A 2 8.43 -11.90 -1.69
N ILE A 3 7.13 -12.07 -1.93
CA ILE A 3 6.22 -10.97 -2.20
C ILE A 3 5.15 -10.95 -1.10
N LEU A 4 5.03 -9.81 -0.43
CA LEU A 4 3.92 -9.53 0.48
C LEU A 4 2.83 -8.80 -0.31
N HIS A 5 1.70 -9.45 -0.49
CA HIS A 5 0.59 -8.90 -1.28
C HIS A 5 -0.57 -8.51 -0.37
N LEU A 6 -1.00 -7.26 -0.47
CA LEU A 6 -2.14 -6.65 0.22
C LEU A 6 -3.18 -6.20 -0.82
N SER A 7 -4.44 -6.21 -0.42
CA SER A 7 -5.54 -5.62 -1.20
C SER A 7 -6.68 -5.25 -0.26
N ASP A 8 -7.56 -4.36 -0.73
CA ASP A 8 -8.88 -4.08 -0.14
C ASP A 8 -8.80 -3.73 1.36
N THR A 9 -7.77 -2.97 1.74
CA THR A 9 -7.59 -2.57 3.14
C THR A 9 -8.63 -1.55 3.59
N HIS A 10 -9.28 -0.83 2.67
CA HIS A 10 -10.38 0.10 2.95
C HIS A 10 -10.12 1.03 4.15
N SER A 11 -9.00 1.74 4.13
CA SER A 11 -8.52 2.63 5.22
C SER A 11 -8.18 1.92 6.54
N GLN A 12 -8.14 0.58 6.58
CA GLN A 12 -7.83 -0.21 7.77
C GLN A 12 -6.39 -0.73 7.82
N HIS A 13 -5.51 -0.18 6.99
CA HIS A 13 -4.10 -0.58 6.88
C HIS A 13 -3.35 -0.52 8.23
N ARG A 14 -3.73 0.38 9.14
CA ARG A 14 -3.16 0.48 10.50
C ARG A 14 -3.44 -0.73 11.41
N ARG A 15 -4.40 -1.60 11.05
CA ARG A 15 -4.66 -2.86 11.76
C ARG A 15 -3.56 -3.90 11.48
N LEU A 16 -2.80 -3.73 10.40
CA LEU A 16 -1.70 -4.60 9.98
C LEU A 16 -0.43 -4.26 10.78
N THR A 17 -0.38 -4.68 12.04
CA THR A 17 0.72 -4.36 12.97
C THR A 17 1.90 -5.34 12.90
N LYS A 18 1.72 -6.50 12.28
CA LYS A 18 2.72 -7.57 12.17
C LYS A 18 2.73 -8.10 10.74
N LEU A 19 3.41 -7.40 9.85
CA LEU A 19 3.65 -7.84 8.48
C LEU A 19 4.86 -8.80 8.47
N PRO A 20 4.82 -9.88 7.67
CA PRO A 20 5.96 -10.79 7.53
C PRO A 20 7.10 -10.12 6.77
N ASP A 21 8.32 -10.65 6.92
CA ASP A 21 9.46 -10.25 6.09
C ASP A 21 9.19 -10.60 4.62
N ALA A 22 9.52 -9.69 3.72
CA ALA A 22 9.37 -9.85 2.28
C ALA A 22 10.38 -8.99 1.53
N ASP A 23 10.73 -9.38 0.30
CA ASP A 23 11.59 -8.57 -0.57
C ASP A 23 10.81 -7.40 -1.19
N VAL A 24 9.54 -7.62 -1.54
CA VAL A 24 8.66 -6.62 -2.17
C VAL A 24 7.26 -6.66 -1.54
N ILE A 25 6.70 -5.48 -1.24
CA ILE A 25 5.30 -5.32 -0.87
C ILE A 25 4.49 -4.79 -2.06
N ILE A 26 3.29 -5.35 -2.26
CA ILE A 26 2.37 -4.95 -3.31
C ILE A 26 0.99 -4.63 -2.72
N HIS A 27 0.40 -3.48 -3.07
CA HIS A 27 -1.02 -3.20 -2.77
C HIS A 27 -1.81 -3.01 -4.07
N SER A 28 -2.76 -3.90 -4.35
CA SER A 28 -3.36 -4.04 -5.68
C SER A 28 -4.76 -3.46 -5.88
N SER A 29 -5.49 -3.16 -4.79
CA SER A 29 -6.86 -2.65 -4.85
C SER A 29 -7.26 -1.91 -3.58
N ASP A 30 -8.15 -0.93 -3.67
CA ASP A 30 -8.96 -0.32 -2.60
C ASP A 30 -8.31 -0.17 -1.22
N PHE A 31 -7.31 0.71 -1.12
CA PHE A 31 -6.76 1.11 0.19
C PHE A 31 -7.55 2.23 0.87
N THR A 32 -8.51 2.85 0.18
CA THR A 32 -9.42 3.88 0.73
C THR A 32 -10.83 3.31 0.92
N MET A 33 -11.63 3.96 1.76
CA MET A 33 -13.03 3.58 2.01
C MET A 33 -13.96 4.40 1.14
N ALA A 34 -13.73 5.71 1.05
CA ALA A 34 -14.53 6.66 0.28
C ALA A 34 -13.71 7.43 -0.76
N GLY A 35 -12.39 7.22 -0.82
CA GLY A 35 -11.49 7.93 -1.73
C GLY A 35 -11.21 9.37 -1.29
N ALA A 36 -11.43 9.69 -0.01
CA ALA A 36 -11.13 11.01 0.51
C ALA A 36 -9.61 11.26 0.50
N GLU A 37 -9.20 12.49 0.21
CA GLU A 37 -7.79 12.87 0.13
C GLU A 37 -7.01 12.51 1.41
N GLN A 38 -7.65 12.66 2.58
CA GLN A 38 -7.05 12.26 3.86
C GLN A 38 -6.79 10.76 3.94
N GLU A 39 -7.68 9.91 3.43
CA GLU A 39 -7.49 8.45 3.40
C GLU A 39 -6.31 8.08 2.50
N VAL A 40 -6.16 8.80 1.39
CA VAL A 40 -5.05 8.61 0.46
C VAL A 40 -3.72 8.96 1.11
N PHE A 41 -3.62 10.14 1.71
CA PHE A 41 -2.38 10.54 2.39
C PHE A 41 -2.08 9.67 3.61
N ASP A 42 -3.10 9.25 4.38
CA ASP A 42 -2.92 8.36 5.51
C ASP A 42 -2.28 7.03 5.09
N PHE A 43 -2.81 6.43 4.02
CA PHE A 43 -2.27 5.19 3.47
C PHE A 43 -0.86 5.38 2.88
N ILE A 44 -0.63 6.41 2.07
CA ILE A 44 0.67 6.63 1.42
C ILE A 44 1.77 6.82 2.48
N ASN A 45 1.51 7.64 3.51
CA ASN A 45 2.48 7.85 4.59
C ASN A 45 2.78 6.55 5.33
N TRP A 46 1.75 5.77 5.68
CA TRP A 46 1.94 4.48 6.30
C TRP A 46 2.72 3.50 5.41
N PHE A 47 2.40 3.44 4.13
CA PHE A 47 2.98 2.50 3.18
C PHE A 47 4.44 2.82 2.86
N TYR A 48 4.81 4.11 2.81
CA TYR A 48 6.18 4.57 2.59
C TYR A 48 7.11 4.30 3.79
N ASP A 49 6.57 4.31 5.00
CA ASP A 49 7.34 4.03 6.22
C ASP A 49 7.68 2.53 6.40
N LEU A 50 7.12 1.64 5.57
CA LEU A 50 7.41 0.22 5.65
C LEU A 50 8.81 -0.10 5.08
N PRO A 51 9.57 -1.02 5.70
CA PRO A 51 10.94 -1.34 5.28
C PRO A 51 10.99 -2.32 4.09
N TYR A 52 10.12 -2.14 3.10
CA TYR A 52 10.05 -2.98 1.90
C TYR A 52 10.29 -2.16 0.64
N HIS A 53 10.80 -2.80 -0.42
CA HIS A 53 10.58 -2.28 -1.76
C HIS A 53 9.09 -2.40 -2.10
N TYR A 54 8.50 -1.40 -2.75
CA TYR A 54 7.05 -1.38 -2.93
C TYR A 54 6.61 -1.16 -4.39
N ILE A 55 5.48 -1.77 -4.73
CA ILE A 55 4.75 -1.56 -5.99
C ILE A 55 3.28 -1.42 -5.63
N PHE A 56 2.63 -0.30 -5.93
CA PHE A 56 1.19 -0.20 -5.68
C PHE A 56 0.46 0.45 -6.84
N SER A 57 -0.81 0.08 -6.99
CA SER A 57 -1.68 0.58 -8.06
C SER A 57 -2.76 1.45 -7.47
N LEU A 58 -2.82 2.72 -7.89
CA LEU A 58 -3.96 3.59 -7.68
C LEU A 58 -4.99 3.22 -8.76
N GLN A 59 -6.10 2.61 -8.36
CA GLN A 59 -7.15 2.23 -9.32
C GLN A 59 -7.68 3.49 -10.03
N GLY A 60 -7.42 3.61 -11.33
CA GLY A 60 -7.99 4.69 -12.18
C GLY A 60 -7.04 5.27 -13.23
N THR A 61 -5.90 5.86 -12.85
CA THR A 61 -4.91 6.43 -13.79
C THR A 61 -3.59 6.67 -13.06
N MET A 62 -2.49 6.25 -13.68
CA MET A 62 -1.08 6.40 -13.26
C MET A 62 -0.55 5.33 -12.29
N THR A 63 0.16 4.35 -12.85
CA THR A 63 1.07 3.47 -12.12
C THR A 63 2.28 4.30 -11.66
N ILE A 64 2.46 4.47 -10.34
CA ILE A 64 3.73 4.96 -9.79
C ILE A 64 4.60 3.73 -9.52
N VAL A 65 5.55 3.45 -10.42
CA VAL A 65 6.67 2.55 -10.11
C VAL A 65 7.71 3.42 -9.42
N CYS A 66 7.70 3.46 -8.09
CA CYS A 66 8.78 4.09 -7.35
C CYS A 66 9.89 3.05 -7.13
N SER A 67 10.80 2.94 -8.10
CA SER A 67 12.11 2.35 -7.83
C SER A 67 13.02 3.46 -7.30
N MET A 68 13.52 3.32 -6.08
CA MET A 68 14.85 3.86 -5.79
C MET A 68 15.90 2.95 -6.43
#